data_AF-A0A922M4E7-F1
#
_entry.id   AF-A0A922M4E7-F1
#
_cell.length_a   1.000
_cell.length_b   1.000
_cell.length_c   1.000
_cell.angle_alpha   90.00
_cell.angle_beta   90.00
_cell.angle_gamma   90.00
#
_symmetry.space_group_name_H-M   'P 1'
#
loop_
_entity.id
_entity.type
_entity.pdbx_description
1 polymer ?
#
loop_
_entity_poly.entity_id
_entity_poly.type
_entity_poly.pdbx_seq_one_letter_code
_entity_poly.pdbx_strand_id
1 'polypeptide(L)'
;MNNLESLAQKENNEEVFQYGMSSLHAWIRSMECLLHIAYRLDFKKWSCRGDDKEKMSLRKSAIQQAFKKECGLLIDVVKQGVGTTNDGNTARRFFRDAETTARITGIDKDLIERFHVILQTVASGESVDLSKFSEFCRDTAQLYVHLYPWYYMPSSIHKLLVHGSDIIKHFGAIPIGKLSEEAAEARNKDFRKYRESHSRKVSRTATNEDIIHNLLLSSDPKITSLRPRMVKQNIMVLSPKVKELLLIFPTESVL
;
A
#
# COMPACT_ATOMS: atom_id res chain seq x y z
N MET A 1 20.76 0.53 -4.11
CA MET A 1 19.34 0.78 -4.39
C MET A 1 19.13 2.00 -5.29
N ASN A 2 19.83 3.13 -5.11
CA ASN A 2 19.59 4.32 -5.95
C ASN A 2 20.40 4.36 -7.26
N ASN A 3 21.39 3.48 -7.47
CA ASN A 3 22.09 3.35 -8.76
C ASN A 3 21.30 2.38 -9.66
N LEU A 4 20.47 2.93 -10.55
CA LEU A 4 19.57 2.17 -11.42
C LEU A 4 20.30 1.38 -12.50
N GLU A 5 21.41 1.91 -13.05
CA GLU A 5 22.18 1.25 -14.10
C GLU A 5 22.81 -0.05 -13.61
N SER A 6 23.47 0.00 -12.45
CA SER A 6 24.04 -1.20 -11.81
C SER A 6 22.99 -2.24 -11.42
N LEU A 7 21.74 -1.82 -11.22
CA LEU A 7 20.64 -2.73 -10.87
C LEU A 7 20.08 -3.42 -12.11
N ALA A 8 19.98 -2.70 -13.23
CA ALA A 8 19.53 -3.28 -14.51
C ALA A 8 20.47 -4.37 -15.03
N GLN A 9 21.74 -4.36 -14.60
CA GLN A 9 22.74 -5.38 -14.96
C GLN A 9 22.73 -6.61 -14.06
N LYS A 10 21.98 -6.61 -12.94
CA LYS A 10 21.92 -7.76 -12.04
C LYS A 10 20.90 -8.76 -12.53
N GLU A 11 21.29 -10.04 -12.49
CA GLU A 11 20.37 -11.14 -12.74
C GLU A 11 19.32 -11.22 -11.63
N ASN A 12 18.07 -11.43 -12.04
CA ASN A 12 16.95 -11.63 -11.14
C ASN A 12 16.93 -13.07 -10.64
N ASN A 13 16.75 -13.27 -9.32
CA ASN A 13 16.43 -14.58 -8.78
C ASN A 13 14.91 -14.81 -8.86
N GLU A 14 14.48 -15.53 -9.90
CA GLU A 14 13.06 -15.78 -10.17
C GLU A 14 12.35 -16.60 -9.08
N GLU A 15 13.08 -17.42 -8.30
CA GLU A 15 12.50 -18.21 -7.21
C GLU A 15 11.88 -17.32 -6.12
N VAL A 16 12.34 -16.08 -5.99
CA VAL A 16 11.87 -15.13 -4.98
C VAL A 16 10.56 -14.46 -5.43
N PHE A 17 10.18 -14.55 -6.71
CA PHE A 17 8.94 -13.96 -7.20
C PHE A 17 7.70 -14.65 -6.66
N GLN A 18 7.80 -15.92 -6.22
CA GLN A 18 6.70 -16.65 -5.58
C GLN A 18 6.13 -15.94 -4.34
N TYR A 19 6.92 -15.07 -3.68
CA TYR A 19 6.47 -14.30 -2.51
C TYR A 19 5.58 -13.11 -2.88
N GLY A 20 5.33 -12.86 -4.17
CA GLY A 20 4.39 -11.87 -4.63
C GLY A 20 4.76 -10.44 -4.24
N MET A 21 3.77 -9.57 -4.32
CA MET A 21 3.85 -8.20 -3.84
C MET A 21 2.57 -7.89 -3.07
N SER A 22 2.75 -7.44 -1.83
CA SER A 22 1.65 -6.97 -1.00
C SER A 22 1.21 -5.58 -1.48
N SER A 23 -0.06 -5.47 -1.87
CA SER A 23 -0.65 -4.19 -2.26
C SER A 23 -0.82 -3.25 -1.06
N LEU A 24 -1.31 -3.75 0.08
CA LEU A 24 -1.49 -2.95 1.30
C LEU A 24 -0.17 -2.38 1.80
N HIS A 25 0.87 -3.21 1.92
CA HIS A 25 2.17 -2.74 2.36
C HIS A 25 2.80 -1.83 1.31
N ALA A 26 2.56 -2.02 0.00
CA ALA A 26 3.00 -1.04 -0.99
C ALA A 26 2.43 0.36 -0.72
N TRP A 27 1.13 0.47 -0.41
CA TRP A 27 0.50 1.74 -0.02
C TRP A 27 1.14 2.35 1.22
N ILE A 28 1.22 1.57 2.31
CA ILE A 28 1.73 2.04 3.60
C ILE A 28 3.21 2.44 3.48
N ARG A 29 4.05 1.59 2.89
CA ARG A 29 5.49 1.85 2.75
C ARG A 29 5.79 3.02 1.82
N SER A 30 4.95 3.26 0.80
CA SER A 30 5.10 4.43 -0.07
C SER A 30 4.81 5.71 0.68
N MET A 31 3.72 5.73 1.46
CA MET A 31 3.40 6.87 2.34
C MET A 31 4.52 7.11 3.35
N GLU A 32 4.98 6.05 4.05
CA GLU A 32 6.07 6.15 5.04
C GLU A 32 7.35 6.67 4.39
N CYS A 33 7.71 6.20 3.20
CA CYS A 33 8.88 6.66 2.46
C CYS A 33 8.81 8.17 2.20
N LEU A 34 7.68 8.65 1.67
CA LEU A 34 7.48 10.05 1.37
C LEU A 34 7.48 10.91 2.64
N LEU A 35 6.78 10.51 3.69
CA LEU A 35 6.82 11.20 4.99
C LEU A 35 8.24 11.29 5.54
N HIS A 36 9.00 10.20 5.44
CA HIS A 36 10.39 10.18 5.87
C HIS A 36 11.30 11.09 5.04
N ILE A 37 11.05 11.25 3.75
CA ILE A 37 11.73 12.27 2.95
C ILE A 37 11.34 13.66 3.45
N ALA A 38 10.04 13.92 3.64
CA ALA A 38 9.51 15.20 4.11
C ALA A 38 10.11 15.65 5.46
N TYR A 39 10.26 14.71 6.40
CA TYR A 39 10.85 14.99 7.72
C TYR A 39 12.33 15.38 7.67
N ARG A 40 13.00 15.09 6.55
CA ARG A 40 14.45 15.26 6.38
C ARG A 40 14.82 16.30 5.32
N LEU A 41 13.84 17.02 4.75
CA LEU A 41 14.08 18.03 3.72
C LEU A 41 15.04 19.15 4.18
N ASP A 42 15.08 19.44 5.48
CA ASP A 42 15.90 20.51 6.06
C ASP A 42 17.41 20.16 6.04
N PHE A 43 17.78 18.88 6.11
CA PHE A 43 19.18 18.45 6.19
C PHE A 43 19.61 17.48 5.10
N LYS A 44 18.67 16.90 4.34
CA LYS A 44 18.88 16.11 3.11
C LYS A 44 19.92 14.99 3.27
N LYS A 45 19.78 14.18 4.33
CA LYS A 45 20.58 12.96 4.56
C LYS A 45 19.66 11.80 4.87
N TRP A 46 20.05 10.60 4.44
CA TRP A 46 19.31 9.38 4.78
C TRP A 46 19.36 9.06 6.28
N SER A 47 20.57 9.05 6.86
CA SER A 47 20.77 8.74 8.28
C SER A 47 20.53 9.98 9.15
N CYS A 48 19.70 9.84 10.18
CA CYS A 48 19.43 10.89 11.16
C CYS A 48 20.24 10.62 12.45
N ARG A 49 21.24 11.46 12.74
CA ARG A 49 22.14 11.33 13.90
C ARG A 49 22.42 12.71 14.53
N GLY A 50 22.67 12.75 15.83
CA GLY A 50 22.97 14.00 16.55
C GLY A 50 21.84 15.03 16.39
N ASP A 51 22.23 16.28 16.12
CA ASP A 51 21.36 17.45 15.97
C ASP A 51 20.26 17.29 14.90
N ASP A 52 20.47 16.42 13.91
CA ASP A 52 19.46 16.14 12.87
C ASP A 52 18.18 15.51 13.48
N LYS A 53 18.27 14.87 14.66
CA LYS A 53 17.11 14.30 15.37
C LYS A 53 16.13 15.36 15.83
N GLU A 54 16.64 16.47 16.35
CA GLU A 54 15.80 17.56 16.85
C GLU A 54 15.08 18.24 15.69
N LYS A 55 15.81 18.56 14.61
CA LYS A 55 15.25 19.10 13.37
C LYS A 55 14.15 18.21 12.80
N MET A 56 14.42 16.90 12.71
CA MET A 56 13.45 15.92 12.23
C MET A 56 12.19 15.88 13.11
N SER A 57 12.36 15.92 14.44
CA SER A 57 11.24 15.89 15.40
C SER A 57 10.34 17.11 15.26
N LEU A 58 10.93 18.31 15.16
CA LEU A 58 10.22 19.56 14.94
C LEU A 58 9.44 19.53 13.61
N ARG A 59 10.11 19.14 12.53
CA ARG A 59 9.50 19.03 11.19
C ARG A 59 8.37 18.01 11.16
N LYS A 60 8.59 16.83 11.77
CA LYS A 60 7.57 15.78 11.90
C LYS A 60 6.33 16.29 12.64
N SER A 61 6.51 16.95 13.78
CA SER A 61 5.40 17.52 14.56
C SER A 61 4.59 18.54 13.75
N ALA A 62 5.27 19.44 13.04
CA ALA A 62 4.61 20.44 12.19
C ALA A 62 3.77 19.80 11.07
N ILE A 63 4.32 18.80 10.37
CA ILE A 63 3.61 18.06 9.32
C ILE A 63 2.41 17.30 9.89
N GLN A 64 2.56 16.63 11.04
CA GLN A 64 1.47 15.92 11.70
C GLN A 64 0.32 16.86 12.08
N GLN A 65 0.64 18.04 12.61
CA GLN A 65 -0.37 19.05 12.96
C GLN A 65 -1.09 19.60 11.72
N ALA A 66 -0.36 19.86 10.63
CA ALA A 66 -0.95 20.33 9.38
C ALA A 66 -1.92 19.29 8.78
N PHE A 67 -1.53 18.02 8.71
CA PHE A 67 -2.44 16.96 8.25
C PHE A 67 -3.68 16.79 9.15
N LYS A 68 -3.51 16.93 10.47
CA LYS A 68 -4.63 16.88 11.40
C LYS A 68 -5.59 18.06 11.19
N LYS A 69 -5.07 19.27 11.01
CA LYS A 69 -5.86 20.50 10.86
C LYS A 69 -6.59 20.56 9.53
N GLU A 70 -5.90 20.22 8.44
CA GLU A 70 -6.38 20.46 7.08
C GLU A 70 -7.11 19.25 6.49
N CYS A 71 -6.63 18.03 6.79
CA CYS A 71 -7.19 16.81 6.24
C CYS A 71 -7.99 15.99 7.26
N GLY A 72 -7.97 16.36 8.55
CA GLY A 72 -8.52 15.52 9.62
C GLY A 72 -7.83 14.15 9.70
N LEU A 73 -6.54 14.08 9.32
CA LEU A 73 -5.76 12.85 9.28
C LEU A 73 -4.74 12.80 10.43
N LEU A 74 -4.70 11.68 11.14
CA LEU A 74 -3.65 11.41 12.13
C LEU A 74 -2.57 10.54 11.48
N ILE A 75 -1.41 11.14 11.20
CA ILE A 75 -0.33 10.48 10.48
C ILE A 75 0.84 10.17 11.41
N ASP A 76 1.43 8.99 11.31
CA ASP A 76 2.64 8.57 12.02
C ASP A 76 2.55 8.72 13.56
N VAL A 77 1.36 8.41 14.09
CA VAL A 77 1.06 8.40 15.53
C VAL A 77 0.98 6.96 16.03
N VAL A 78 1.70 6.64 17.10
CA VAL A 78 1.63 5.33 17.74
C VAL A 78 0.39 5.28 18.65
N LYS A 79 -0.47 4.28 18.45
CA LYS A 79 -1.62 3.97 19.31
C LYS A 79 -1.27 2.79 20.21
N GLN A 80 -1.29 3.00 21.52
CA GLN A 80 -1.02 1.92 22.48
C GLN A 80 -1.97 0.74 22.26
N GLY A 81 -1.42 -0.47 22.13
CA GLY A 81 -2.17 -1.72 21.97
C GLY A 81 -2.80 -1.99 20.60
N VAL A 82 -2.74 -1.05 19.65
CA VAL A 82 -3.40 -1.18 18.32
C VAL A 82 -2.41 -1.08 17.16
N GLY A 83 -1.23 -0.46 17.36
CA GLY A 83 -0.20 -0.30 16.33
C GLY A 83 0.05 1.17 16.01
N THR A 84 0.32 1.50 14.74
CA THR A 84 0.49 2.88 14.29
C THR A 84 -0.72 3.35 13.51
N THR A 85 -0.90 4.67 13.33
CA THR A 85 -1.95 5.22 12.46
C THR A 85 -1.64 5.08 10.97
N ASN A 86 -0.48 4.52 10.61
CA ASN A 86 -0.08 4.26 9.23
C ASN A 86 -0.73 2.96 8.73
N ASP A 87 -2.06 2.95 8.69
CA ASP A 87 -2.83 1.87 8.10
C ASP A 87 -3.16 2.15 6.62
N GLY A 88 -3.73 1.15 5.95
CA GLY A 88 -4.11 1.28 4.54
C GLY A 88 -5.11 2.40 4.28
N ASN A 89 -5.97 2.74 5.24
CA ASN A 89 -6.95 3.82 5.08
C ASN A 89 -6.26 5.19 5.11
N THR A 90 -5.34 5.40 6.05
CA THR A 90 -4.52 6.61 6.10
C THR A 90 -3.69 6.76 4.82
N ALA A 91 -3.05 5.68 4.35
CA ALA A 91 -2.27 5.70 3.11
C ALA A 91 -3.13 6.07 1.89
N ARG A 92 -4.31 5.44 1.71
CA ARG A 92 -5.21 5.77 0.59
C ARG A 92 -5.69 7.22 0.62
N ARG A 93 -5.93 7.78 1.81
CA ARG A 93 -6.32 9.19 1.96
C ARG A 93 -5.15 10.14 1.70
N PHE A 94 -3.93 9.79 2.09
CA PHE A 94 -2.71 10.58 1.83
C PHE A 94 -2.48 10.82 0.33
N PHE A 95 -2.64 9.79 -0.49
CA PHE A 95 -2.42 9.92 -1.94
C PHE A 95 -3.63 10.43 -2.73
N ARG A 96 -4.82 10.54 -2.10
CA ARG A 96 -6.04 10.99 -2.80
C ARG A 96 -5.97 12.44 -3.24
N ASP A 97 -5.34 13.29 -2.43
CA ASP A 97 -5.15 14.71 -2.72
C ASP A 97 -3.65 15.02 -2.72
N ALA A 98 -3.03 14.81 -3.88
CA ALA A 98 -1.60 15.04 -4.07
C ALA A 98 -1.21 16.51 -3.88
N GLU A 99 -2.11 17.45 -4.17
CA GLU A 99 -1.83 18.88 -4.07
C GLU A 99 -1.71 19.33 -2.61
N THR A 100 -2.69 18.97 -1.79
CA THR A 100 -2.64 19.24 -0.34
C THR A 100 -1.46 18.53 0.30
N THR A 101 -1.22 17.26 -0.06
CA THR A 101 -0.09 16.49 0.46
C THR A 101 1.26 17.10 0.06
N ALA A 102 1.44 17.52 -1.19
CA ALA A 102 2.66 18.19 -1.66
C ALA A 102 2.89 19.51 -0.89
N ARG A 103 1.85 20.32 -0.73
CA ARG A 103 1.94 21.59 0.03
C ARG A 103 2.32 21.37 1.49
N ILE A 104 1.71 20.40 2.17
CA ILE A 104 1.99 20.12 3.58
C ILE A 104 3.40 19.53 3.77
N THR A 105 3.77 18.56 2.93
CA THR A 105 5.02 17.82 3.10
C THR A 105 6.24 18.53 2.51
N GLY A 106 6.03 19.37 1.48
CA GLY A 106 7.09 19.96 0.66
C GLY A 106 7.71 18.99 -0.35
N ILE A 107 7.06 17.85 -0.60
CA ILE A 107 7.47 16.88 -1.63
C ILE A 107 6.91 17.33 -2.98
N ASP A 108 7.62 16.97 -4.05
CA ASP A 108 7.17 17.17 -5.42
C ASP A 108 5.82 16.49 -5.69
N LYS A 109 4.91 17.26 -6.31
CA LYS A 109 3.53 16.82 -6.60
C LYS A 109 3.50 15.70 -7.63
N ASP A 110 4.30 15.79 -8.70
CA ASP A 110 4.33 14.78 -9.77
C ASP A 110 4.78 13.43 -9.22
N LEU A 111 5.78 13.42 -8.33
CA LEU A 111 6.20 12.19 -7.67
C LEU A 111 5.07 11.54 -6.86
N ILE A 112 4.29 12.32 -6.10
CA ILE A 112 3.15 11.81 -5.31
C ILE A 112 2.07 11.23 -6.24
N GLU A 113 1.75 11.93 -7.33
CA GLU A 113 0.75 11.49 -8.32
C GLU A 113 1.19 10.20 -9.02
N ARG A 114 2.46 10.09 -9.42
CA ARG A 114 3.03 8.86 -10.01
C ARG A 114 2.94 7.67 -9.06
N PHE A 115 3.30 7.86 -7.78
CA PHE A 115 3.11 6.81 -6.77
C PHE A 115 1.63 6.42 -6.64
N HIS A 116 0.72 7.40 -6.64
CA HIS A 116 -0.71 7.11 -6.58
C HIS A 116 -1.17 6.23 -7.75
N VAL A 117 -0.77 6.56 -8.98
CA VAL A 117 -1.09 5.79 -10.19
C VAL A 117 -0.53 4.36 -10.11
N ILE A 118 0.73 4.18 -9.71
CA ILE A 118 1.34 2.85 -9.59
C ILE A 118 0.59 2.01 -8.56
N LEU A 119 0.30 2.59 -7.39
CA LEU A 119 -0.39 1.90 -6.31
C LEU A 119 -1.85 1.54 -6.67
N GLN A 120 -2.55 2.42 -7.37
CA GLN A 120 -3.88 2.13 -7.92
C GLN A 120 -3.84 1.00 -8.96
N THR A 121 -2.81 0.98 -9.81
CA THR A 121 -2.65 -0.06 -10.84
C THR A 121 -2.46 -1.44 -10.20
N VAL A 122 -1.56 -1.54 -9.22
CA VAL A 122 -1.31 -2.78 -8.47
C VAL A 122 -2.56 -3.22 -7.67
N ALA A 123 -3.29 -2.27 -7.08
CA ALA A 123 -4.49 -2.57 -6.29
C ALA A 123 -5.78 -2.75 -7.12
N SER A 124 -5.75 -2.53 -8.44
CA SER A 124 -6.94 -2.56 -9.30
C SER A 124 -7.60 -3.94 -9.37
N GLY A 125 -6.80 -5.00 -9.29
CA GLY A 125 -7.27 -6.37 -9.51
C GLY A 125 -7.51 -6.73 -10.98
N GLU A 126 -7.08 -5.86 -11.91
CA GLU A 126 -7.18 -6.06 -13.35
C GLU A 126 -5.82 -6.41 -13.99
N SER A 127 -5.85 -6.90 -15.23
CA SER A 127 -4.64 -7.23 -15.98
C SER A 127 -3.88 -5.96 -16.39
N VAL A 128 -2.59 -5.91 -16.09
CA VAL A 128 -1.71 -4.75 -16.31
C VAL A 128 -0.94 -4.90 -17.63
N ASP A 129 -0.82 -3.79 -18.37
CA ASP A 129 0.07 -3.70 -19.53
C ASP A 129 1.52 -3.60 -19.04
N LEU A 130 2.24 -4.72 -19.09
CA LEU A 130 3.58 -4.86 -18.52
C LEU A 130 4.58 -3.87 -19.12
N SER A 131 4.50 -3.60 -20.42
CA SER A 131 5.43 -2.70 -21.10
C SER A 131 5.26 -1.26 -20.62
N LYS A 132 4.02 -0.76 -20.64
CA LYS A 132 3.72 0.60 -20.17
C LYS A 132 3.96 0.75 -18.67
N PHE A 133 3.58 -0.25 -17.88
CA PHE A 133 3.80 -0.22 -16.43
C PHE A 133 5.28 -0.20 -16.07
N SER A 134 6.09 -1.05 -16.73
CA SER A 134 7.54 -1.09 -16.50
C SER A 134 8.22 0.24 -16.86
N GLU A 135 7.85 0.84 -18.00
CA GLU A 135 8.32 2.18 -18.38
C GLU A 135 7.93 3.24 -17.36
N PHE A 136 6.66 3.28 -16.96
CA PHE A 136 6.16 4.24 -15.98
C PHE A 136 6.86 4.10 -14.61
N CYS A 137 7.11 2.88 -14.16
CA CYS A 137 7.85 2.61 -12.94
C CYS A 137 9.33 3.03 -13.04
N ARG A 138 9.98 2.79 -14.17
CA ARG A 138 11.37 3.21 -14.43
C ARG A 138 11.50 4.73 -14.43
N ASP A 139 10.62 5.44 -15.12
CA ASP A 139 10.62 6.90 -15.17
C ASP A 139 10.37 7.50 -13.78
N THR A 140 9.48 6.88 -13.01
CA THR A 140 9.21 7.28 -11.62
C THR A 140 10.42 7.03 -10.72
N ALA A 141 11.15 5.93 -10.91
CA ALA A 141 12.38 5.66 -10.19
C ALA A 141 13.49 6.66 -10.54
N GLN A 142 13.61 7.05 -11.81
CA GLN A 142 14.57 8.08 -12.25
C GLN A 142 14.22 9.45 -11.63
N LEU A 143 12.96 9.86 -11.67
CA LEU A 143 12.48 11.08 -11.03
C LEU A 143 12.77 11.09 -9.53
N TYR A 144 12.49 9.98 -8.85
CA TYR A 144 12.77 9.83 -7.42
C TYR A 144 14.26 10.04 -7.10
N VAL A 145 15.15 9.39 -7.85
CA VAL A 145 16.61 9.50 -7.64
C VAL A 145 17.11 10.90 -7.98
N HIS A 146 16.52 11.56 -8.98
CA HIS A 146 16.86 12.94 -9.35
C HIS A 146 16.47 13.94 -8.26
N LEU A 147 15.25 13.86 -7.73
CA LEU A 147 14.74 14.79 -6.71
C LEU A 147 15.33 14.54 -5.32
N TYR A 148 15.49 13.27 -4.94
CA TYR A 148 15.86 12.85 -3.59
C TYR A 148 17.05 11.87 -3.58
N PRO A 149 18.19 12.20 -4.22
CA PRO A 149 19.32 11.27 -4.36
C PRO A 149 19.90 10.84 -3.00
N TRP A 150 19.77 11.71 -2.00
CA TRP A 150 20.26 11.55 -0.65
C TRP A 150 19.43 10.59 0.23
N TYR A 151 18.25 10.17 -0.22
CA TYR A 151 17.41 9.21 0.51
C TYR A 151 17.33 7.87 -0.22
N TYR A 152 17.90 6.83 0.37
CA TYR A 152 17.84 5.49 -0.21
C TYR A 152 16.41 4.97 -0.27
N MET A 153 16.01 4.50 -1.45
CA MET A 153 14.70 3.88 -1.66
C MET A 153 14.54 2.65 -0.73
N PRO A 154 13.45 2.54 0.04
CA PRO A 154 13.18 1.36 0.86
C PRO A 154 13.02 0.10 0.00
N SER A 155 13.30 -1.07 0.57
CA SER A 155 13.23 -2.35 -0.16
C SER A 155 11.88 -2.61 -0.81
N SER A 156 10.77 -2.27 -0.15
CA SER A 156 9.42 -2.41 -0.72
C SER A 156 9.18 -1.51 -1.94
N ILE A 157 9.70 -0.28 -1.91
CA ILE A 157 9.56 0.68 -3.02
C ILE A 157 10.48 0.27 -4.17
N HIS A 158 11.68 -0.19 -3.86
CA HIS A 158 12.59 -0.76 -4.84
C HIS A 158 11.98 -2.00 -5.52
N LYS A 159 11.41 -2.91 -4.73
CA LYS A 159 10.66 -4.08 -5.25
C LYS A 159 9.48 -3.65 -6.12
N LEU A 160 8.76 -2.59 -5.75
CA LEU A 160 7.64 -2.05 -6.53
C LEU A 160 8.09 -1.45 -7.86
N LEU A 161 9.07 -0.55 -7.85
CA LEU A 161 9.47 0.23 -9.03
C LEU A 161 10.44 -0.51 -9.96
N VAL A 162 11.27 -1.41 -9.45
CA VAL A 162 12.27 -2.12 -10.25
C VAL A 162 11.80 -3.51 -10.64
N HIS A 163 11.29 -4.28 -9.66
CA HIS A 163 10.90 -5.68 -9.88
C HIS A 163 9.38 -5.86 -10.05
N GLY A 164 8.59 -4.79 -9.99
CA GLY A 164 7.13 -4.92 -9.94
C GLY A 164 6.54 -5.50 -11.21
N SER A 165 7.04 -5.09 -12.38
CA SER A 165 6.63 -5.63 -13.67
C SER A 165 6.99 -7.11 -13.81
N ASP A 166 8.20 -7.50 -13.41
CA ASP A 166 8.66 -8.90 -13.41
C ASP A 166 7.81 -9.78 -12.49
N ILE A 167 7.47 -9.29 -11.29
CA ILE A 167 6.59 -10.00 -10.35
C ILE A 167 5.20 -10.17 -10.96
N ILE A 168 4.61 -9.12 -11.52
CA ILE A 168 3.27 -9.20 -12.15
C ILE A 168 3.31 -10.20 -13.32
N LYS A 169 4.38 -10.19 -14.12
CA LYS A 169 4.59 -11.15 -15.21
C LYS A 169 4.66 -12.59 -14.70
N HIS A 170 5.34 -12.84 -13.59
CA HIS A 170 5.46 -14.17 -12.98
C HIS A 170 4.09 -14.75 -12.58
N PHE A 171 3.20 -13.93 -11.99
CA PHE A 171 1.87 -14.40 -11.60
C PHE A 171 0.87 -14.51 -12.75
N GLY A 172 1.06 -13.73 -13.83
CA GLY A 172 0.47 -13.82 -15.19
C GLY A 172 -1.02 -14.19 -15.33
N ALA A 173 -1.41 -15.35 -14.82
CA ALA A 173 -2.77 -15.86 -14.76
C ALA A 173 -3.69 -15.12 -13.79
N ILE A 174 -3.16 -14.60 -12.67
CA ILE A 174 -3.98 -13.93 -11.64
C ILE A 174 -3.48 -12.49 -11.43
N PRO A 175 -4.34 -11.47 -11.61
CA PRO A 175 -4.00 -10.09 -11.29
C PRO A 175 -3.51 -9.93 -9.85
N ILE A 176 -2.42 -9.20 -9.67
CA ILE A 176 -1.75 -9.06 -8.36
C ILE A 176 -2.68 -8.50 -7.27
N GLY A 177 -3.59 -7.58 -7.62
CA GLY A 177 -4.57 -7.03 -6.68
C GLY A 177 -5.54 -8.08 -6.11
N LYS A 178 -5.79 -9.18 -6.83
CA LYS A 178 -6.60 -10.31 -6.36
C LYS A 178 -5.82 -11.25 -5.44
N LEU A 179 -4.49 -11.19 -5.46
CA LEU A 179 -3.59 -11.93 -4.56
C LEU A 179 -3.27 -11.13 -3.27
N SER A 180 -4.07 -10.11 -2.96
CA SER A 180 -3.85 -9.25 -1.80
C SER A 180 -4.08 -9.98 -0.47
N GLU A 181 -3.21 -9.69 0.49
CA GLU A 181 -3.34 -10.15 1.87
C GLU A 181 -4.45 -9.45 2.66
N GLU A 182 -4.97 -8.32 2.19
CA GLU A 182 -6.00 -7.52 2.89
C GLU A 182 -7.24 -8.37 3.21
N ALA A 183 -7.63 -9.25 2.29
CA ALA A 183 -8.77 -10.13 2.47
C ALA A 183 -8.57 -11.10 3.65
N ALA A 184 -7.35 -11.63 3.81
CA ALA A 184 -7.01 -12.51 4.91
C ALA A 184 -6.86 -11.73 6.23
N GLU A 185 -6.19 -10.58 6.22
CA GLU A 185 -6.03 -9.74 7.42
C GLU A 185 -7.37 -9.22 7.97
N ALA A 186 -8.32 -8.90 7.09
CA ALA A 186 -9.66 -8.49 7.49
C ALA A 186 -10.37 -9.56 8.35
N ARG A 187 -10.05 -10.84 8.14
CA ARG A 187 -10.60 -11.97 8.92
C ARG A 187 -10.18 -11.95 10.38
N ASN A 188 -9.12 -11.22 10.74
CA ASN A 188 -8.75 -11.02 12.15
C ASN A 188 -9.82 -10.24 12.93
N LYS A 189 -10.66 -9.44 12.25
CA LYS A 189 -11.82 -8.78 12.87
C LYS A 189 -12.91 -9.80 13.20
N ASP A 190 -13.19 -10.69 12.25
CA ASP A 190 -14.16 -11.77 12.43
C ASP A 190 -13.69 -12.76 13.50
N PHE A 191 -12.41 -13.13 13.51
CA PHE A 191 -11.82 -13.98 14.54
C PHE A 191 -12.06 -13.42 15.95
N ARG A 192 -11.79 -12.12 16.16
CA ARG A 192 -12.03 -11.45 17.45
C ARG A 192 -13.51 -11.46 17.82
N LYS A 193 -14.40 -11.18 16.86
CA LYS A 193 -15.86 -11.20 17.06
C LYS A 193 -16.40 -12.60 17.38
N TYR A 194 -15.93 -13.64 16.67
CA TYR A 194 -16.34 -15.02 16.92
C TYR A 194 -15.83 -15.50 18.27
N ARG A 195 -14.58 -15.17 18.60
CA ARG A 195 -14.04 -15.43 19.94
C ARG A 195 -14.85 -14.71 21.00
N GLU A 196 -15.25 -13.47 20.83
CA GLU A 196 -15.98 -12.74 21.88
C GLU A 196 -17.42 -13.26 22.04
N SER A 197 -18.17 -13.37 20.94
CA SER A 197 -19.63 -13.52 21.00
C SER A 197 -20.19 -14.84 20.48
N HIS A 198 -19.38 -15.70 19.83
CA HIS A 198 -19.86 -16.92 19.15
C HIS A 198 -19.10 -18.19 19.57
N SER A 199 -18.38 -18.14 20.70
CA SER A 199 -17.62 -19.28 21.23
C SER A 199 -18.04 -19.62 22.66
N ARG A 200 -18.15 -20.91 22.96
CA ARG A 200 -18.37 -21.42 24.31
C ARG A 200 -17.18 -21.04 25.20
N LYS A 201 -17.48 -20.46 26.36
CA LYS A 201 -16.49 -20.00 27.36
C LYS A 201 -16.20 -21.02 28.47
N VAL A 202 -16.37 -22.30 28.14
CA VAL A 202 -16.18 -23.41 29.09
C VAL A 202 -14.74 -23.91 29.12
N SER A 203 -14.03 -23.88 27.99
CA SER A 203 -12.63 -24.26 27.89
C SER A 203 -11.98 -23.61 26.66
N ARG A 204 -10.64 -23.54 26.67
CA ARG A 204 -9.88 -23.03 25.51
C ARG A 204 -10.04 -23.93 24.28
N THR A 205 -10.17 -25.24 24.47
CA THR A 205 -10.37 -26.20 23.38
C THR A 205 -11.72 -25.98 22.72
N ALA A 206 -12.80 -25.86 23.50
CA ALA A 206 -14.14 -25.57 22.99
C ALA A 206 -14.20 -24.20 22.30
N THR A 207 -13.53 -23.18 22.86
CA THR A 207 -13.43 -21.87 22.20
C THR A 207 -12.76 -21.97 20.83
N ASN A 208 -11.64 -22.69 20.72
CA ASN A 208 -10.93 -22.86 19.46
C ASN A 208 -11.75 -23.65 18.43
N GLU A 209 -12.41 -24.72 18.87
CA GLU A 209 -13.31 -25.51 18.05
C GLU A 209 -14.43 -24.64 17.45
N ASP A 210 -15.10 -23.84 18.29
CA ASP A 210 -16.18 -22.97 17.83
C ASP A 210 -15.70 -21.89 16.86
N ILE A 211 -14.52 -21.31 17.10
CA ILE A 211 -13.94 -20.32 16.17
C ILE A 211 -13.67 -20.96 14.81
N ILE A 212 -13.09 -22.17 14.77
CA ILE A 212 -12.82 -22.88 13.52
C ILE A 212 -14.13 -23.17 12.78
N HIS A 213 -15.15 -23.70 13.47
CA HIS A 213 -16.44 -23.97 12.85
C HIS A 213 -17.09 -22.69 12.29
N ASN A 214 -17.07 -21.58 13.04
CA ASN A 214 -17.59 -20.30 12.56
C ASN A 214 -16.81 -19.77 11.34
N LEU A 215 -15.49 -19.92 11.32
CA LEU A 215 -14.66 -19.54 10.17
C LEU A 215 -15.01 -20.38 8.94
N LEU A 216 -15.13 -21.70 9.08
CA LEU A 216 -15.51 -22.62 7.99
C LEU A 216 -16.89 -22.29 7.44
N LEU A 217 -17.90 -22.11 8.31
CA LEU A 217 -19.25 -21.74 7.90
C LEU A 217 -19.29 -20.38 7.20
N SER A 218 -18.47 -19.43 7.66
CA SER A 218 -18.44 -18.10 7.06
C SER A 218 -17.70 -18.06 5.72
N SER A 219 -16.73 -18.95 5.48
CA SER A 219 -16.02 -19.11 4.20
C SER A 219 -16.63 -20.14 3.25
N ASP A 220 -17.68 -20.86 3.66
CA ASP A 220 -18.32 -21.87 2.82
C ASP A 220 -18.87 -21.22 1.52
N PRO A 221 -18.43 -21.68 0.33
CA PRO A 221 -18.84 -21.06 -0.94
C PRO A 221 -20.34 -21.19 -1.22
N LYS A 222 -20.95 -22.32 -0.85
CA LYS A 222 -22.37 -22.59 -1.09
C LYS A 222 -23.22 -21.69 -0.21
N ILE A 223 -22.93 -21.62 1.09
CA ILE A 223 -23.64 -20.73 2.02
C ILE A 223 -23.42 -19.27 1.61
N THR A 224 -22.19 -18.88 1.30
CA THR A 224 -21.86 -17.50 0.90
C THR A 224 -22.61 -17.07 -0.35
N SER A 225 -22.83 -17.98 -1.31
CA SER A 225 -23.61 -17.70 -2.53
C SER A 225 -25.08 -17.39 -2.25
N LEU A 226 -25.64 -17.91 -1.15
CA LEU A 226 -27.05 -17.77 -0.76
C LEU A 226 -27.28 -16.62 0.23
N ARG A 227 -26.22 -16.07 0.83
CA ARG A 227 -26.34 -14.97 1.81
C ARG A 227 -26.84 -13.69 1.14
N PRO A 228 -27.66 -12.89 1.84
CA PRO A 228 -28.03 -11.56 1.37
C PRO A 228 -26.78 -10.72 1.07
N ARG A 229 -26.67 -10.24 -0.17
CA ARG A 229 -25.59 -9.33 -0.56
C ARG A 229 -25.93 -7.94 -0.05
N MET A 230 -25.06 -7.37 0.80
CA MET A 230 -25.10 -5.94 1.03
C MET A 230 -24.62 -5.23 -0.24
N VAL A 231 -25.22 -4.07 -0.55
CA VAL A 231 -24.79 -3.22 -1.66
C VAL A 231 -23.31 -2.90 -1.49
N LYS A 232 -22.47 -3.24 -2.48
CA LYS A 232 -21.05 -2.89 -2.46
C LYS A 232 -20.93 -1.37 -2.45
N GLN A 233 -20.44 -0.80 -1.35
CA GLN A 233 -20.08 0.61 -1.33
C GLN A 233 -18.63 0.79 -1.80
N ASN A 234 -18.48 1.68 -2.77
CA ASN A 234 -17.23 2.26 -3.30
C ASN A 234 -16.30 1.30 -4.05
N ILE A 235 -16.53 1.20 -5.36
CA ILE A 235 -15.49 0.82 -6.32
C ILE A 235 -14.39 1.89 -6.25
N MET A 236 -13.12 1.47 -6.19
CA MET A 236 -11.99 2.40 -6.28
C MET A 236 -12.08 3.14 -7.62
N VAL A 237 -12.28 4.46 -7.57
CA VAL A 237 -12.29 5.28 -8.79
C VAL A 237 -10.86 5.36 -9.31
N LEU A 238 -10.62 4.68 -10.43
CA LEU A 238 -9.33 4.66 -11.10
C LEU A 238 -9.11 5.99 -11.82
N SER A 239 -7.94 6.59 -11.61
CA SER A 239 -7.54 7.78 -12.35
C SER A 239 -7.38 7.46 -13.85
N PRO A 240 -7.56 8.44 -14.76
CA PRO A 240 -7.43 8.23 -16.20
C PRO A 240 -6.10 7.58 -16.58
N LYS A 241 -5.01 8.00 -15.93
CA LYS A 241 -3.67 7.46 -16.19
C LYS A 241 -3.54 5.98 -15.83
N VAL A 242 -4.22 5.51 -14.78
CA VAL A 242 -4.27 4.08 -14.46
C VAL A 242 -4.95 3.30 -15.58
N LYS A 243 -5.98 3.87 -16.21
CA LYS A 243 -6.69 3.21 -17.31
C LYS A 243 -5.79 2.93 -18.50
N GLU A 244 -4.83 3.81 -18.78
CA GLU A 244 -3.85 3.63 -19.85
C GLU A 244 -2.86 2.49 -19.57
N LEU A 245 -2.65 2.15 -18.30
CA LEU A 245 -1.73 1.11 -17.84
C LEU A 245 -2.40 -0.28 -17.73
N LEU A 246 -3.71 -0.40 -17.94
CA LEU A 246 -4.45 -1.66 -17.85
C LEU A 246 -4.75 -2.21 -19.26
N LEU A 247 -4.71 -3.53 -19.41
CA LEU A 247 -5.02 -4.22 -20.68
C LEU A 247 -6.52 -4.31 -20.94
N ILE A 248 -7.32 -4.46 -19.88
CA ILE A 248 -8.77 -4.60 -19.96
C ILE A 248 -9.39 -3.58 -19.02
N PHE A 249 -10.24 -2.74 -19.58
CA PHE A 249 -11.18 -1.96 -18.80
C PHE A 249 -12.54 -2.62 -18.97
N PRO A 250 -13.27 -2.97 -17.89
CA PRO A 250 -14.71 -3.09 -18.02
C PRO A 250 -15.21 -1.69 -18.35
N THR A 251 -15.48 -1.42 -19.63
CA THR A 251 -16.52 -0.47 -20.02
C THR A 251 -17.73 -0.84 -19.19
N GLU A 252 -18.24 0.13 -18.43
CA GLU A 252 -19.43 0.04 -17.59
C GLU A 252 -20.30 -1.17 -17.93
N SER A 253 -20.17 -2.26 -17.16
CA SER A 253 -21.18 -3.29 -17.21
C SER A 253 -22.39 -2.72 -16.50
N VAL A 254 -23.26 -2.09 -17.29
CA VAL A 254 -24.69 -2.01 -17.03
C VAL A 254 -25.12 -3.40 -16.54
N LEU A 255 -25.55 -3.47 -15.28
CA LEU A 255 -26.64 -4.28 -14.72
C LEU A 255 -26.62 -4.19 -13.19
#